data_AF-A0A954HUA3-F1
#
_entry.id   AF-A0A954HUA3-F1
#
_cell.length_a   1.000
_cell.length_b   1.000
_cell.length_c   1.000
_cell.angle_alpha   90.00
_cell.angle_beta   90.00
_cell.angle_gamma   90.00
#
_symmetry.space_group_name_H-M   'P 1'
#
loop_
_entity.id
_entity.type
_entity.pdbx_description
1 polymer ?
#
loop_
_entity_poly.entity_id
_entity_poly.type
_entity_poly.pdbx_seq_one_letter_code
_entity_poly.pdbx_strand_id
1 'polypeptide(L)'
;MRYWRLIAFTALLSSPALMASDEEAPPPGPAAIQAEPAVVQLHGPRALQLLVVTGQWTESDLRDVTPSVTWESSDPAVVTVTDGVLHATGNGTATVTARQGDLVSTVQVAVQNFEQPAPITFYTEVLGSLTKAGCNMGACHGSPSGKGGFRLSLRGYDPPLDLLTLRREFGGRRVNLMEPDASLLLKKPLMEVAHGGGQRLHRGDAAHTA
;
A
#
# COMPACT_ATOMS: atom_id res chain seq x y z
N MET A 1 -69.74 51.24 43.87
CA MET A 1 -68.86 51.23 42.68
C MET A 1 -67.42 51.42 43.17
N ARG A 2 -66.60 50.36 43.18
CA ARG A 2 -65.21 50.37 43.68
C ARG A 2 -64.27 50.00 42.53
N TYR A 3 -63.33 50.89 42.23
CA TYR A 3 -62.29 50.72 41.22
C TYR A 3 -61.11 49.93 41.82
N TRP A 4 -60.55 48.99 41.05
CA TRP A 4 -59.25 48.37 41.35
C TRP A 4 -58.31 48.64 40.17
N ARG A 5 -57.15 49.25 40.45
CA ARG A 5 -56.07 49.48 39.50
C ARG A 5 -55.04 48.37 39.67
N LEU A 6 -54.78 47.60 38.61
CA LEU A 6 -53.66 46.66 38.53
C LEU A 6 -52.45 47.38 37.92
N ILE A 7 -51.32 47.35 38.62
CA ILE A 7 -50.02 47.83 38.15
C ILE A 7 -49.28 46.62 37.57
N ALA A 8 -48.91 46.69 36.28
CA ALA A 8 -48.08 45.67 35.64
C ALA A 8 -46.60 46.03 35.80
N PHE A 9 -45.82 45.14 36.41
CA PHE A 9 -44.36 45.20 36.48
C PHE A 9 -43.77 44.41 35.32
N THR A 10 -43.09 45.06 34.39
CA THR A 10 -42.30 44.43 33.33
C THR A 10 -40.86 44.22 33.82
N ALA A 11 -40.47 42.96 34.03
CA ALA A 11 -39.10 42.59 34.34
C ALA A 11 -38.30 42.40 33.03
N LEU A 12 -37.23 43.18 32.85
CA LEU A 12 -36.26 43.01 31.77
C LEU A 12 -35.24 41.92 32.16
N LEU A 13 -35.30 40.75 31.52
CA LEU A 13 -34.20 39.79 31.55
C LEU A 13 -33.17 40.15 30.47
N SER A 14 -31.96 40.52 30.88
CA SER A 14 -30.80 40.64 30.00
C SER A 14 -30.12 39.27 29.87
N SER A 15 -30.12 38.71 28.66
CA SER A 15 -29.35 37.50 28.35
C SER A 15 -27.89 37.89 28.07
N PRO A 16 -26.88 37.24 28.68
CA PRO A 16 -25.50 37.48 28.31
C PRO A 16 -25.25 36.91 26.92
N ALA A 17 -24.75 37.75 26.01
CA ALA A 17 -24.34 37.32 24.69
C ALA A 17 -23.13 36.37 24.83
N LEU A 18 -23.31 35.13 24.42
CA LEU A 18 -22.23 34.17 24.22
C LEU A 18 -21.37 34.70 23.07
N MET A 19 -20.16 35.18 23.37
CA MET A 19 -19.18 35.53 22.35
C MET A 19 -18.74 34.24 21.67
N ALA A 20 -19.34 33.92 20.53
CA ALA A 20 -18.76 32.96 19.60
C ALA A 20 -17.41 33.53 19.17
N SER A 21 -16.32 32.82 19.45
CA SER A 21 -15.07 33.06 18.74
C SER A 21 -15.36 32.82 17.26
N ASP A 22 -15.09 33.83 16.43
CA ASP A 22 -15.07 33.67 14.97
C ASP A 22 -13.99 32.62 14.64
N GLU A 23 -14.39 31.35 14.61
CA GLU A 23 -13.55 30.28 14.13
C GLU A 23 -13.52 30.43 12.60
N GLU A 24 -12.51 31.16 12.13
CA GLU A 24 -12.30 31.41 10.71
C GLU A 24 -12.24 30.07 9.98
N ALA A 25 -13.08 29.92 8.94
CA ALA A 25 -13.20 28.67 8.21
C ALA A 25 -11.81 28.23 7.71
N PRO A 26 -11.45 26.94 7.83
CA PRO A 26 -10.12 26.49 7.46
C PRO A 26 -9.84 26.82 5.98
N PRO A 27 -8.58 27.15 5.65
CA PRO A 27 -8.24 27.56 4.29
C PRO A 27 -8.59 26.46 3.28
N PRO A 28 -8.89 26.82 2.02
CA PRO A 28 -9.32 25.84 1.01
C PRO A 28 -8.23 24.83 0.63
N GLY A 29 -6.97 25.10 0.98
CA GLY A 29 -5.81 24.23 0.75
C GLY A 29 -4.80 24.32 1.89
N PRO A 30 -3.79 23.44 1.90
CA PRO A 30 -2.76 23.48 2.92
C PRO A 30 -1.91 24.75 2.79
N ALA A 31 -1.30 25.17 3.89
CA ALA A 31 -0.26 26.20 3.92
C ALA A 31 1.11 25.66 3.48
N ALA A 32 1.37 24.37 3.70
CA ALA A 32 2.60 23.69 3.30
C ALA A 32 2.35 22.21 3.00
N ILE A 33 3.23 21.59 2.20
CA ILE A 33 3.26 20.14 2.00
C ILE A 33 4.64 19.58 2.33
N GLN A 34 4.69 18.36 2.86
CA GLN A 34 5.92 17.66 3.19
C GLN A 34 5.85 16.21 2.70
N ALA A 35 6.78 15.82 1.83
CA ALA A 35 6.97 14.45 1.41
C ALA A 35 7.91 13.71 2.38
N GLU A 36 7.55 12.49 2.75
CA GLU A 36 8.36 11.63 3.62
C GLU A 36 8.54 10.22 3.05
N PRO A 37 9.72 9.60 3.27
CA PRO A 37 10.92 10.21 3.87
C PRO A 37 11.60 11.22 2.94
N ALA A 38 12.30 12.22 3.50
CA ALA A 38 12.99 13.25 2.72
C ALA A 38 14.26 12.75 1.98
N VAL A 39 14.79 11.59 2.40
CA VAL A 39 15.92 10.92 1.75
C VAL A 39 15.61 9.43 1.61
N VAL A 40 15.83 8.88 0.42
CA VAL A 40 15.61 7.47 0.09
C VAL A 40 16.87 6.86 -0.50
N GLN A 41 17.21 5.65 -0.06
CA GLN A 41 18.20 4.80 -0.70
C GLN A 41 17.53 3.54 -1.23
N LEU A 42 17.63 3.31 -2.53
CA LEU A 42 17.12 2.12 -3.21
C LEU A 42 18.28 1.21 -3.60
N HIS A 43 18.08 -0.10 -3.46
CA HIS A 43 19.09 -1.10 -3.77
C HIS A 43 18.54 -2.19 -4.70
N GLY A 44 19.07 -2.24 -5.91
CA GLY A 44 18.73 -3.27 -6.89
C GLY A 44 17.57 -2.94 -7.83
N PRO A 45 17.37 -3.78 -8.85
CA PRO A 45 16.45 -3.49 -9.96
C PRO A 45 14.96 -3.62 -9.61
N ARG A 46 14.63 -4.22 -8.45
CA ARG A 46 13.25 -4.35 -7.96
C ARG A 46 12.97 -3.49 -6.72
N ALA A 47 13.84 -2.53 -6.41
CA ALA A 47 13.67 -1.66 -5.25
C ALA A 47 12.50 -0.69 -5.47
N LEU A 48 11.63 -0.62 -4.46
CA LEU A 48 10.46 0.25 -4.42
C LEU A 48 10.40 0.98 -3.08
N GLN A 49 9.91 2.22 -3.09
CA GLN A 49 9.64 3.00 -1.88
C GLN A 49 8.36 3.80 -2.05
N LEU A 50 7.41 3.67 -1.13
CA LEU A 50 6.24 4.57 -1.08
C LEU A 50 6.65 5.87 -0.38
N LEU A 51 6.32 6.99 -1.02
CA LEU A 51 6.33 8.31 -0.42
C LEU A 51 4.92 8.67 0.03
N VAL A 52 4.83 9.35 1.17
CA VAL A 52 3.60 9.95 1.66
C VAL A 52 3.80 11.45 1.69
N VAL A 53 2.81 12.20 1.21
CA VAL A 53 2.81 13.67 1.28
C VAL A 53 1.75 14.12 2.26
N THR A 54 2.19 14.82 3.30
CA THR A 54 1.31 15.45 4.28
C THR A 54 1.12 16.92 3.94
N GLY A 55 -0.13 17.37 3.83
CA GLY A 55 -0.50 18.77 3.75
C GLY A 55 -0.85 19.31 5.13
N GLN A 56 -0.35 20.49 5.46
CA GLN A 56 -0.57 21.16 6.73
C GLN A 56 -1.53 22.34 6.54
N TRP A 57 -2.74 22.28 7.09
CA TRP A 57 -3.70 23.40 7.10
C TRP A 57 -3.47 24.32 8.29
N THR A 58 -3.18 23.70 9.44
CA THR A 58 -2.77 24.35 10.70
C THR A 58 -1.76 23.46 11.41
N GLU A 59 -1.19 23.90 12.53
CA GLU A 59 -0.25 23.09 13.33
C GLU A 59 -0.82 21.71 13.75
N SER A 60 -2.14 21.60 13.94
CA SER A 60 -2.80 20.37 14.38
C SER A 60 -3.64 19.68 13.30
N ASP A 61 -3.88 20.32 12.15
CA ASP A 61 -4.62 19.75 11.02
C ASP A 61 -3.67 19.32 9.90
N LEU A 62 -3.28 18.05 9.96
CA LEU A 62 -2.44 17.37 8.97
C LEU A 62 -3.27 16.35 8.20
N ARG A 63 -3.16 16.37 6.87
CA ARG A 63 -3.93 15.48 5.99
C ARG A 63 -3.02 14.84 4.95
N ASP A 64 -3.34 13.60 4.58
CA ASP A 64 -2.70 12.94 3.44
C ASP A 64 -3.16 13.61 2.14
N VAL A 65 -2.22 14.20 1.42
CA VAL A 65 -2.45 14.83 0.11
C VAL A 65 -1.76 14.08 -1.02
N THR A 66 -1.13 12.92 -0.75
CA THR A 66 -0.44 12.06 -1.73
C THR A 66 -1.24 11.82 -3.02
N PRO A 67 -2.57 11.56 -2.97
CA PRO A 67 -3.35 11.32 -4.20
C PRO A 67 -3.60 12.57 -5.05
N SER A 68 -3.31 13.76 -4.51
CA SER A 68 -3.63 15.06 -5.11
C SER A 68 -2.39 15.87 -5.50
N VAL A 69 -1.19 15.34 -5.26
CA VAL A 69 0.05 15.96 -5.72
C VAL A 69 0.42 15.45 -7.12
N THR A 70 1.12 16.29 -7.85
CA THR A 70 1.82 15.91 -9.07
C THR A 70 3.25 15.55 -8.73
N TRP A 71 3.79 14.54 -9.41
CA TRP A 71 5.12 14.00 -9.17
C TRP A 71 6.04 14.23 -10.36
N GLU A 72 7.29 14.60 -10.10
CA GLU A 72 8.34 14.75 -11.11
C GLU A 72 9.66 14.18 -10.58
N SER A 73 10.43 13.51 -11.45
CA SER A 73 11.79 13.10 -11.14
C SER A 73 12.75 13.94 -11.97
N SER A 74 13.81 14.46 -11.34
CA SER A 74 14.87 15.19 -12.03
C SER A 74 15.66 14.30 -13.01
N ASP A 75 15.64 12.98 -12.80
CA ASP A 75 16.27 12.00 -13.68
C ASP A 75 15.46 10.68 -13.71
N PRO A 76 14.54 10.53 -14.67
CA PRO A 76 13.78 9.30 -14.87
C PRO A 76 14.63 8.08 -15.24
N ALA A 77 15.89 8.25 -15.67
CA ALA A 77 16.80 7.15 -15.94
C ALA A 77 17.41 6.56 -14.65
N VAL A 78 17.30 7.28 -13.52
CA VAL A 78 17.68 6.80 -12.18
C VAL A 78 16.46 6.30 -11.40
N VAL A 79 15.39 7.09 -11.35
CA VAL A 79 14.16 6.73 -10.63
C VAL A 79 12.93 7.35 -11.29
N THR A 80 11.87 6.57 -11.44
CA THR A 80 10.53 7.05 -11.80
C THR A 80 9.60 7.03 -10.58
N VAL A 81 8.53 7.83 -10.62
CA VAL A 81 7.54 7.90 -9.55
C VAL A 81 6.12 7.78 -10.12
N THR A 82 5.34 6.85 -9.59
CA THR A 82 3.94 6.60 -9.99
C THR A 82 3.09 6.48 -8.75
N ASP A 83 2.08 7.33 -8.60
CA ASP A 83 1.15 7.34 -7.45
C ASP A 83 1.88 7.34 -6.08
N GLY A 84 2.98 8.10 -5.99
CA GLY A 84 3.83 8.18 -4.79
C GLY A 84 4.81 7.02 -4.61
N VAL A 85 4.80 6.00 -5.45
CA VAL A 85 5.75 4.90 -5.40
C VAL A 85 6.95 5.21 -6.29
N LEU A 86 8.15 5.20 -5.70
CA LEU A 86 9.43 5.27 -6.40
C LEU A 86 9.78 3.90 -6.98
N HIS A 87 10.22 3.88 -8.23
CA HIS A 87 10.72 2.70 -8.95
C HIS A 87 12.15 2.99 -9.42
N ALA A 88 13.10 2.18 -8.99
CA ALA A 88 14.47 2.25 -9.49
C ALA A 88 14.51 1.95 -11.00
N THR A 89 15.25 2.74 -11.77
CA THR A 89 15.47 2.53 -13.22
C THR A 89 16.95 2.47 -13.61
N GLY A 90 17.85 2.95 -12.76
CA GLY A 90 19.29 2.89 -12.97
C GLY A 90 20.06 3.42 -11.74
N ASN A 91 21.36 3.12 -11.64
CA ASN A 91 22.18 3.69 -10.58
C ASN A 91 22.35 5.20 -10.74
N GLY A 92 22.41 5.92 -9.62
CA GLY A 92 22.67 7.36 -9.61
C GLY A 92 21.94 8.07 -8.48
N THR A 93 21.76 9.38 -8.65
CA THR A 93 21.03 10.23 -7.72
C THR A 93 20.02 11.08 -8.48
N ALA A 94 18.83 11.23 -7.92
CA ALA A 94 17.78 12.09 -8.46
C ALA A 94 17.06 12.82 -7.33
N THR A 95 16.48 13.98 -7.64
CA THR A 95 15.51 14.65 -6.77
C THR A 95 14.11 14.35 -7.30
N VAL A 96 13.25 13.84 -6.42
CA VAL A 96 11.83 13.66 -6.72
C VAL A 96 11.04 14.80 -6.08
N THR A 97 10.18 15.43 -6.85
CA THR A 97 9.41 16.61 -6.47
C THR A 97 7.92 16.26 -6.41
N ALA A 98 7.29 16.53 -5.26
CA ALA A 98 5.84 16.54 -5.08
C ALA A 98 5.34 17.99 -5.17
N ARG A 99 4.32 18.24 -5.98
CA ARG A 99 3.73 19.59 -6.15
C ARG A 99 2.21 19.59 -6.02
N GLN A 100 1.69 20.52 -5.23
CA GLN A 100 0.26 20.79 -5.09
C GLN A 100 0.01 22.30 -5.22
N GLY A 101 -0.56 22.73 -6.35
CA GLY A 101 -0.60 24.16 -6.67
C GLY A 101 0.82 24.73 -6.73
N ASP A 102 1.10 25.76 -5.94
CA ASP A 102 2.44 26.37 -5.84
C ASP A 102 3.31 25.77 -4.72
N LEU A 103 2.74 24.88 -3.90
CA LEU A 103 3.48 24.21 -2.84
C LEU A 103 4.31 23.08 -3.41
N VAL A 104 5.55 22.98 -2.93
CA VAL A 104 6.54 22.03 -3.41
C VAL A 104 7.21 21.36 -2.21
N SER A 105 7.39 20.05 -2.28
CA SER A 105 8.27 19.28 -1.40
C SER A 105 9.18 18.38 -2.23
N THR A 106 10.42 18.18 -1.77
CA THR A 106 11.44 17.42 -2.53
C THR A 106 12.02 16.30 -1.70
N VAL A 107 12.36 15.19 -2.36
CA VAL A 107 12.96 13.99 -1.79
C VAL A 107 14.24 13.68 -2.54
N GLN A 108 15.34 13.50 -1.81
CA GLN A 108 16.62 13.07 -2.38
C GLN A 108 16.63 11.55 -2.49
N VAL A 109 16.88 11.03 -3.69
CA VAL A 109 16.89 9.59 -3.96
C VAL A 109 18.25 9.18 -4.48
N ALA A 110 18.83 8.13 -3.91
CA ALA A 110 20.01 7.46 -4.45
C ALA A 110 19.67 6.00 -4.77
N VAL A 111 20.11 5.53 -5.94
CA VAL A 111 19.93 4.15 -6.38
C VAL A 111 21.30 3.51 -6.56
N GLN A 112 21.45 2.31 -5.98
CA GLN A 112 22.69 1.53 -6.05
C GLN A 112 22.39 0.07 -6.40
N ASN A 113 23.42 -0.65 -6.84
CA ASN A 113 23.36 -2.08 -7.14
C ASN A 113 22.29 -2.46 -8.18
N PHE A 114 21.88 -1.54 -9.06
CA PHE A 114 20.81 -1.76 -10.03
C PHE A 114 21.11 -2.93 -10.99
N GLU A 115 22.37 -3.11 -11.37
CA GLU A 115 22.81 -4.19 -12.26
C GLU A 115 23.08 -5.50 -11.53
N GLN A 116 22.97 -5.53 -10.20
CA GLN A 116 23.17 -6.75 -9.44
C GLN A 116 21.95 -7.67 -9.59
N PRO A 117 22.16 -8.99 -9.72
CA PRO A 117 21.06 -9.94 -9.71
C PRO A 117 20.24 -9.80 -8.43
N ALA A 118 18.93 -9.63 -8.59
CA ALA A 118 17.97 -9.77 -7.51
C ALA A 118 17.29 -11.14 -7.64
N PRO A 119 17.83 -12.24 -7.10
CA PRO A 119 17.17 -13.54 -7.21
C PRO A 119 15.85 -13.55 -6.41
N ILE A 120 14.83 -14.25 -6.93
CA ILE A 120 13.59 -14.47 -6.20
C ILE A 120 13.84 -15.41 -5.01
N THR A 121 13.44 -15.02 -3.81
CA THR A 121 13.55 -15.87 -2.62
C THR A 121 12.22 -16.52 -2.27
N PHE A 122 12.30 -17.77 -1.85
CA PHE A 122 11.12 -18.50 -1.41
C PHE A 122 10.44 -17.85 -0.19
N TYR A 123 11.26 -17.38 0.74
CA TYR A 123 10.82 -16.96 2.07
C TYR A 123 10.09 -15.61 2.05
N THR A 124 10.58 -14.65 1.26
CA THR A 124 10.03 -13.29 1.22
C THR A 124 9.05 -13.08 0.07
N GLU A 125 9.29 -13.69 -1.09
CA GLU A 125 8.52 -13.40 -2.30
C GLU A 125 7.52 -14.51 -2.61
N VAL A 126 7.93 -15.79 -2.66
CA VAL A 126 7.01 -16.89 -3.02
C VAL A 126 5.97 -17.12 -1.92
N LEU A 127 6.39 -17.24 -0.66
CA LEU A 127 5.44 -17.41 0.46
C LEU A 127 4.55 -16.18 0.65
N GLY A 128 5.10 -14.98 0.45
CA GLY A 128 4.32 -13.75 0.44
C GLY A 128 3.23 -13.79 -0.63
N SER A 129 3.58 -14.19 -1.84
CA SER A 129 2.65 -14.34 -2.97
C SER A 129 1.55 -15.36 -2.69
N LEU A 130 1.90 -16.55 -2.18
CA LEU A 130 0.92 -17.58 -1.81
C LEU A 130 -0.02 -17.14 -0.69
N THR A 131 0.50 -16.34 0.25
CA THR A 131 -0.29 -15.78 1.36
C THR A 131 -1.24 -14.71 0.86
N LYS A 132 -0.75 -13.78 0.02
CA LYS A 132 -1.56 -12.70 -0.54
C LYS A 132 -2.68 -13.22 -1.43
N ALA A 133 -2.41 -14.27 -2.22
CA ALA A 133 -3.41 -14.96 -3.03
C ALA A 133 -4.38 -15.85 -2.19
N GLY A 134 -4.11 -16.02 -0.89
CA GLY A 134 -4.94 -16.81 0.02
C GLY A 134 -4.78 -18.33 -0.11
N CYS A 135 -3.77 -18.82 -0.86
CA CYS A 135 -3.56 -20.23 -1.13
C CYS A 135 -3.26 -21.02 0.17
N ASN A 136 -2.43 -20.47 1.05
CA ASN A 136 -2.01 -21.09 2.31
C ASN A 136 -2.89 -20.67 3.51
N MET A 137 -4.15 -20.31 3.26
CA MET A 137 -5.14 -20.04 4.31
C MET A 137 -5.82 -21.34 4.76
N GLY A 138 -6.30 -21.40 6.01
CA GLY A 138 -6.91 -22.60 6.59
C GLY A 138 -8.11 -23.17 5.80
N ALA A 139 -8.89 -22.30 5.14
CA ALA A 139 -9.99 -22.72 4.28
C ALA A 139 -9.53 -23.40 2.97
N CYS A 140 -8.28 -23.15 2.55
CA CYS A 140 -7.66 -23.67 1.33
C CYS A 140 -6.57 -24.69 1.70
N HIS A 141 -5.31 -24.45 1.34
CA HIS A 141 -4.23 -25.41 1.55
C HIS A 141 -3.51 -25.25 2.90
N GLY A 142 -3.75 -24.17 3.64
CA GLY A 142 -3.11 -23.84 4.92
C GLY A 142 -3.57 -24.66 6.13
N SER A 143 -3.72 -25.97 5.98
CA SER A 143 -4.12 -26.87 7.07
C SER A 143 -3.33 -28.18 7.00
N PRO A 144 -3.15 -28.91 8.12
CA PRO A 144 -2.41 -30.18 8.11
C PRO A 144 -2.92 -31.18 7.07
N SER A 145 -4.23 -31.23 6.85
CA SER A 145 -4.86 -32.10 5.86
C SER A 145 -4.90 -31.51 4.45
N GLY A 146 -4.73 -30.19 4.31
CA GLY A 146 -4.84 -29.48 3.04
C GLY A 146 -6.16 -29.74 2.31
N LYS A 147 -6.12 -29.67 0.97
CA LYS A 147 -7.24 -30.00 0.08
C LYS A 147 -6.73 -30.72 -1.15
N GLY A 148 -7.44 -31.77 -1.60
CA GLY A 148 -7.12 -32.49 -2.83
C GLY A 148 -5.69 -33.07 -2.85
N GLY A 149 -5.20 -33.53 -1.70
CA GLY A 149 -3.84 -34.06 -1.55
C GLY A 149 -2.74 -32.99 -1.74
N PHE A 150 -3.02 -31.74 -1.38
CA PHE A 150 -2.04 -30.66 -1.36
C PHE A 150 -2.23 -29.81 -0.12
N ARG A 151 -1.15 -29.62 0.65
CA ARG A 151 -1.14 -28.87 1.90
C ARG A 151 0.02 -27.88 1.91
N LEU A 152 -0.18 -26.79 2.62
CA LEU A 152 0.80 -25.80 2.97
C LEU A 152 0.62 -25.50 4.47
N SER A 153 1.66 -24.98 5.09
CA SER A 153 1.61 -24.43 6.43
C SER A 153 0.69 -23.22 6.46
N LEU A 154 -0.01 -23.02 7.57
CA LEU A 154 -0.95 -21.90 7.71
C LEU A 154 -0.18 -20.58 7.63
N ARG A 155 -0.46 -19.76 6.62
CA ARG A 155 0.19 -18.46 6.38
C ARG A 155 1.73 -18.52 6.35
N GLY A 156 2.30 -19.64 5.90
CA GLY A 156 3.76 -19.79 5.76
C GLY A 156 4.49 -20.05 7.08
N TYR A 157 3.80 -20.54 8.11
CA TYR A 157 4.36 -20.87 9.42
C TYR A 157 5.57 -21.84 9.38
N ASP A 158 5.60 -22.76 8.42
CA ASP A 158 6.68 -23.76 8.25
C ASP A 158 7.21 -23.73 6.79
N PRO A 159 8.12 -22.80 6.46
CA PRO A 159 8.69 -22.68 5.12
C PRO A 159 9.42 -23.94 4.61
N PRO A 160 10.22 -24.66 5.43
CA PRO A 160 10.82 -25.92 5.01
C PRO A 160 9.78 -26.96 4.53
N LEU A 161 8.67 -27.09 5.26
CA LEU A 161 7.57 -27.97 4.86
C LEU A 161 6.92 -27.51 3.55
N ASP A 162 6.66 -26.20 3.41
CA ASP A 162 6.04 -25.65 2.20
C ASP A 162 6.90 -25.89 0.97
N LEU A 163 8.21 -25.66 1.10
CA LEU A 163 9.17 -25.91 0.03
C LEU A 163 9.23 -27.38 -0.35
N LEU A 164 9.23 -28.28 0.65
CA LEU A 164 9.19 -29.73 0.43
C LEU A 164 7.92 -30.14 -0.33
N THR A 165 6.77 -29.61 0.09
CA THR A 165 5.47 -29.96 -0.48
C THR A 165 5.34 -29.47 -1.92
N LEU A 166 5.80 -28.25 -2.20
CA LEU A 166 5.80 -27.69 -3.55
C LEU A 166 6.77 -28.40 -4.49
N ARG A 167 7.99 -28.71 -4.02
CA ARG A 167 9.06 -29.24 -4.88
C ARG A 167 9.05 -30.75 -5.02
N ARG A 168 8.66 -31.51 -3.98
CA ARG A 168 8.94 -32.95 -3.91
C ARG A 168 7.70 -33.84 -3.76
N GLU A 169 6.68 -33.42 -3.03
CA GLU A 169 5.52 -34.30 -2.78
C GLU A 169 4.81 -34.68 -4.08
N PHE A 170 4.35 -35.94 -4.14
CA PHE A 170 3.73 -36.56 -5.33
C PHE A 170 4.57 -36.41 -6.60
N GLY A 171 5.89 -36.62 -6.49
CA GLY A 171 6.80 -36.59 -7.63
C GLY A 171 7.02 -35.20 -8.22
N GLY A 172 6.89 -34.15 -7.41
CA GLY A 172 7.17 -32.77 -7.84
C GLY A 172 6.18 -32.18 -8.84
N ARG A 173 5.01 -32.81 -9.04
CA ARG A 173 4.02 -32.43 -10.08
C ARG A 173 3.41 -31.02 -9.95
N ARG A 174 3.81 -30.21 -8.95
CA ARG A 174 3.31 -28.84 -8.74
C ARG A 174 4.17 -27.80 -9.45
N VAL A 175 5.47 -28.09 -9.61
CA VAL A 175 6.45 -27.19 -10.22
C VAL A 175 7.11 -27.92 -11.37
N ASN A 176 7.03 -27.32 -12.56
CA ASN A 176 7.75 -27.79 -13.74
C ASN A 176 8.95 -26.86 -13.98
N LEU A 177 10.16 -27.38 -13.83
CA LEU A 177 11.39 -26.59 -14.00
C LEU A 177 11.78 -26.39 -15.47
N MET A 178 11.30 -27.25 -16.37
CA MET A 178 11.59 -27.16 -17.80
C MET A 178 10.62 -26.21 -18.51
N GLU A 179 9.35 -26.21 -18.07
CA GLU A 179 8.29 -25.35 -18.60
C GLU A 179 7.51 -24.73 -17.42
N PRO A 180 7.99 -23.61 -16.86
CA PRO A 180 7.42 -22.99 -15.66
C PRO A 180 5.91 -22.71 -15.76
N ASP A 181 5.44 -22.20 -16.90
CA ASP A 181 4.02 -21.91 -17.15
C ASP A 181 3.14 -23.18 -17.11
N ALA A 182 3.72 -24.36 -17.32
CA ALA A 182 3.00 -25.63 -17.19
C ALA A 182 2.82 -26.10 -15.73
N SER A 183 3.41 -25.40 -14.75
CA SER A 183 3.29 -25.71 -13.33
C SER A 183 1.83 -25.67 -12.86
N LEU A 184 1.38 -26.73 -12.18
CA LEU A 184 0.06 -26.71 -11.54
C LEU A 184 -0.05 -25.60 -10.48
N LEU A 185 1.08 -25.16 -9.91
CA LEU A 185 1.17 -24.02 -9.01
C LEU A 185 0.70 -22.71 -9.65
N LEU A 186 0.82 -22.55 -10.98
CA LEU A 186 0.35 -21.38 -11.73
C LEU A 186 -1.01 -21.64 -12.40
N LYS A 187 -1.14 -22.76 -13.11
CA LYS A 187 -2.34 -23.07 -13.90
C LYS A 187 -3.62 -23.15 -13.08
N LYS A 188 -3.56 -23.73 -11.87
CA LYS A 188 -4.72 -23.86 -10.99
C LYS A 188 -5.24 -22.52 -10.49
N PRO A 189 -4.43 -21.67 -9.84
CA PRO A 189 -4.93 -20.38 -9.36
C PRO A 189 -5.29 -19.41 -10.49
N LEU A 190 -4.75 -19.57 -11.70
CA LEU A 190 -5.20 -18.84 -12.90
C LEU A 190 -6.50 -19.36 -13.51
N MET A 191 -7.04 -20.49 -13.01
CA MET A 191 -8.18 -21.21 -13.60
C MET A 191 -7.99 -21.68 -15.06
N GLU A 192 -6.75 -21.88 -15.49
CA GLU A 192 -6.45 -22.55 -16.77
C GLU A 192 -6.75 -24.05 -16.72
N VAL A 193 -6.75 -24.61 -15.51
CA VAL A 193 -7.22 -25.97 -15.22
C VAL A 193 -8.15 -25.93 -14.02
N ALA A 194 -9.01 -26.94 -13.89
CA ALA A 194 -10.00 -27.01 -12.82
C ALA A 194 -9.36 -26.89 -11.41
N HIS A 195 -9.80 -25.88 -10.67
CA HIS A 195 -9.42 -25.68 -9.27
C HIS A 195 -10.67 -25.46 -8.42
N GLY A 196 -10.95 -26.40 -7.50
CA GLY A 196 -12.09 -26.29 -6.58
C GLY A 196 -12.02 -25.12 -5.58
N GLY A 197 -10.90 -24.40 -5.53
CA GLY A 197 -10.71 -23.19 -4.72
C GLY A 197 -11.00 -21.90 -5.49
N GLY A 198 -11.39 -21.99 -6.77
CA GLY A 198 -11.63 -20.86 -7.66
C GLY A 198 -10.35 -20.18 -8.16
N GLN A 199 -10.54 -19.08 -8.88
CA GLN A 199 -9.44 -18.21 -9.33
C GLN A 199 -8.82 -17.47 -8.14
N ARG A 200 -7.49 -17.47 -8.07
CA ARG A 200 -6.68 -16.83 -7.03
C ARG A 200 -5.58 -15.93 -7.58
N LEU A 201 -5.25 -16.07 -8.86
CA LEU A 201 -4.32 -15.22 -9.58
C LEU A 201 -4.96 -14.77 -10.90
N HIS A 202 -4.57 -13.59 -11.35
CA HIS A 202 -4.82 -13.09 -12.70
C HIS A 202 -3.50 -12.99 -13.46
N ARG A 203 -3.56 -13.11 -14.79
CA ARG A 203 -2.38 -12.83 -15.61
C ARG A 203 -1.98 -11.37 -15.44
N GLY A 204 -0.69 -11.15 -15.24
CA GLY A 204 -0.15 -9.80 -15.00
C GLY A 204 -0.05 -9.41 -13.53
N ASP A 205 -0.66 -10.18 -12.61
CA ASP A 205 -0.41 -9.98 -11.17
C ASP A 205 1.09 -10.10 -10.89
N ALA A 206 1.62 -9.26 -9.99
CA ALA A 206 3.02 -9.34 -9.59
C ALA A 206 3.40 -10.75 -9.08
N ALA A 207 2.48 -11.43 -8.40
CA ALA A 207 2.65 -12.82 -7.94
C ALA A 207 2.77 -13.85 -9.08
N HIS A 208 2.43 -13.48 -10.32
CA HIS A 208 2.53 -14.30 -11.52
C HIS A 208 3.73 -13.91 -12.40
N THR A 209 4.12 -12.63 -12.42
CA THR A 209 5.10 -12.09 -13.37
C THR A 209 6.44 -11.68 -12.76
N ALA A 210 6.59 -11.72 -11.43
CA ALA A 210 7.82 -11.36 -10.71
C ALA A 210 8.99 -12.33 -10.93
#